data_AF-A0A146L8Z1-F1
#
_entry.id   AF-A0A146L8Z1-F1
#
_cell.length_a   1.000
_cell.length_b   1.000
_cell.length_c   1.000
_cell.angle_alpha   90.00
_cell.angle_beta   90.00
_cell.angle_gamma   90.00
#
_symmetry.space_group_name_H-M   'P 1'
#
loop_
_entity.id
_entity.type
_entity.pdbx_description
1 polymer ?
#
loop_
_entity_poly.entity_id
_entity_poly.type
_entity_poly.pdbx_seq_one_letter_code
_entity_poly.pdbx_strand_id
1 'polypeptide(L)'
;MYSAGKTMQLLRMEKSYRFYAIEISVLTNRRRICELCGRRNYSADNSHNANDLEFLRTLKEENHEPRYKRYTTKLKSITEDDLLERFRNLQKCYVVNYDSAESLPLLAKHPFTIRNRVELLWEAGFQPDKITASILQKYLTIVNRPIYELKKQMLIPQNVDVMTHILKFVDLEPQFYPEEMLDRSATLLIIRKSILRAFLKRKFDLNYQDLKDGGQNITRLWNKSFTTINRNIRLIEDEVGMPVETLRRNVYLLALNPANTETILREVKMVGDMDIHTALNARPKIMCNTCGNLNKILKLLEKYGIPPNFNHGLLKLFTLSYETVKRRLEELDDVEYFSINKSHPRILNIVMAQPKAKRRLKILEDVNLFPGSLNTLVTPK
;
A
#
# COMPACT_ATOMS: atom_id res chain seq x y z
N MET A 1 43.99 -42.12 1.54
CA MET A 1 43.10 -42.41 0.38
C MET A 1 41.69 -41.99 0.79
N TYR A 2 41.43 -40.68 0.84
CA TYR A 2 40.73 -39.88 -0.16
C TYR A 2 39.26 -40.30 -0.42
N SER A 3 38.36 -39.44 0.08
CA SER A 3 37.13 -38.95 -0.57
C SER A 3 35.95 -39.90 -0.80
N ALA A 4 35.02 -39.95 0.16
CA ALA A 4 33.60 -40.23 -0.10
C ALA A 4 32.69 -39.54 0.94
N GLY A 5 32.97 -38.26 1.23
CA GLY A 5 32.21 -37.46 2.20
C GLY A 5 32.05 -36.03 1.70
N LYS A 6 31.19 -35.82 0.69
CA LYS A 6 30.61 -34.53 0.27
C LYS A 6 29.80 -34.68 -1.03
N THR A 7 28.68 -35.41 -1.02
CA THR A 7 27.74 -35.37 -2.17
C THR A 7 26.29 -35.71 -1.81
N MET A 8 25.86 -35.46 -0.56
CA MET A 8 24.45 -35.64 -0.15
C MET A 8 23.95 -34.52 0.77
N GLN A 9 24.37 -33.28 0.50
CA GLN A 9 23.79 -32.08 1.13
C GLN A 9 23.57 -30.90 0.15
N LEU A 10 23.76 -31.10 -1.16
CA LEU A 10 23.56 -30.05 -2.18
C LEU A 10 22.30 -30.24 -3.04
N LEU A 11 21.46 -31.25 -2.78
CA LEU A 11 20.22 -31.49 -3.53
C LEU A 11 18.95 -30.92 -2.85
N ARG A 12 19.11 -30.04 -1.84
CA ARG A 12 17.99 -29.35 -1.17
C ARG A 12 17.94 -27.84 -1.40
N MET A 13 18.75 -27.30 -2.31
CA MET A 13 18.78 -25.86 -2.64
C MET A 13 18.73 -25.59 -4.15
N GLU A 14 17.86 -26.26 -4.90
CA GLU A 14 17.55 -25.89 -6.29
C GLU A 14 16.04 -26.02 -6.62
N LYS A 15 15.20 -25.53 -5.70
CA LYS A 15 13.87 -25.02 -6.07
C LYS A 15 13.80 -23.54 -5.74
N SER A 16 14.79 -22.79 -6.23
CA SER A 16 14.64 -21.35 -6.40
C SER A 16 13.69 -21.15 -7.56
N TYR A 17 12.44 -20.81 -7.23
CA TYR A 17 11.41 -20.46 -8.19
C TYR A 17 11.88 -19.23 -9.00
N ARG A 18 12.47 -19.48 -10.16
CA ARG A 18 12.65 -18.49 -11.24
C ARG A 18 11.27 -18.04 -11.75
N PHE A 19 10.64 -17.12 -11.04
CA PHE A 19 9.57 -16.29 -11.59
C PHE A 19 10.20 -14.98 -12.08
N TYR A 20 10.48 -14.93 -13.38
CA TYR A 20 10.73 -13.74 -14.22
C TYR A 20 11.31 -12.52 -13.51
N ALA A 21 12.64 -12.49 -13.35
CA ALA A 21 13.36 -11.23 -13.48
C ALA A 21 13.40 -10.91 -14.99
N ILE A 22 12.62 -9.92 -15.44
CA ILE A 22 12.84 -9.32 -16.75
C ILE A 22 14.05 -8.39 -16.58
N GLU A 23 15.24 -8.93 -16.85
CA GLU A 23 16.40 -8.10 -17.17
C GLU A 23 16.09 -7.36 -18.47
N ILE A 24 15.93 -6.05 -18.36
CA ILE A 24 15.77 -5.15 -19.51
C ILE A 24 17.16 -4.96 -20.12
N SER A 25 17.52 -5.84 -21.05
CA SER A 25 18.64 -5.60 -21.95
C SER A 25 18.24 -4.49 -22.94
N VAL A 26 18.86 -3.33 -22.78
CA VAL A 26 18.80 -2.19 -23.70
C VAL A 26 19.41 -2.60 -25.03
N LEU A 27 18.57 -2.85 -26.03
CA LEU A 27 18.99 -2.80 -27.43
C LEU A 27 17.95 -2.04 -28.26
N THR A 28 18.51 -1.11 -29.03
CA THR A 28 17.90 -0.05 -29.82
C THR A 28 16.95 -0.57 -30.90
N ASN A 29 15.65 -0.59 -30.61
CA ASN A 29 14.55 -0.24 -31.53
C ASN A 29 13.22 -0.23 -30.75
N ARG A 30 12.58 0.95 -30.67
CA ARG A 30 11.51 1.30 -29.70
C ARG A 30 10.25 0.44 -29.84
N ARG A 31 10.16 -0.68 -29.13
CA ARG A 31 8.92 -1.44 -28.87
C ARG A 31 8.69 -1.49 -27.35
N ARG A 32 7.58 -0.95 -26.86
CA ARG A 32 7.25 -0.96 -25.41
C ARG A 32 6.56 -2.27 -25.02
N ILE A 33 7.06 -2.88 -23.95
CA ILE A 33 6.47 -4.05 -23.30
C ILE A 33 5.62 -3.56 -22.13
N CYS A 34 4.40 -4.10 -21.99
CA CYS A 34 3.59 -3.80 -20.82
C CYS A 34 4.31 -4.22 -19.54
N GLU A 35 4.58 -3.27 -18.64
CA GLU A 35 5.23 -3.52 -17.34
C GLU A 35 4.47 -4.52 -16.48
N LEU A 36 3.17 -4.72 -16.75
CA LEU A 36 2.31 -5.65 -16.02
C LEU A 36 2.22 -7.02 -16.71
N CYS A 37 1.92 -7.07 -18.01
CA CYS A 37 1.59 -8.34 -18.69
C CYS A 37 2.62 -8.85 -19.70
N GLY A 38 3.74 -8.14 -19.89
CA GLY A 38 4.82 -8.58 -20.79
C GLY A 38 4.47 -8.59 -22.29
N ARG A 39 3.23 -8.22 -22.68
CA ARG A 39 2.82 -8.17 -24.09
C ARG A 39 3.39 -6.95 -24.81
N ARG A 40 3.81 -7.16 -26.06
CA ARG A 40 4.17 -6.11 -27.02
C ARG A 40 2.88 -5.54 -27.60
N ASN A 41 2.66 -4.24 -27.47
CA ASN A 41 1.63 -3.53 -28.23
C ASN A 41 2.28 -2.46 -29.09
N TYR A 42 1.78 -2.35 -30.32
CA TYR A 42 2.05 -1.24 -31.23
C TYR A 42 1.30 0.00 -30.74
N SER A 43 1.88 1.18 -30.99
CA SER A 43 1.43 2.53 -30.60
C SER A 43 1.68 2.96 -29.14
N ALA A 44 2.90 3.43 -28.88
CA ALA A 44 3.14 4.47 -27.89
C ALA A 44 4.39 5.25 -28.34
N ASP A 45 4.19 6.16 -29.29
CA ASP A 45 5.21 7.11 -29.69
C ASP A 45 5.48 8.10 -28.56
N ASN A 46 6.76 8.35 -28.27
CA ASN A 46 7.24 9.17 -27.16
C ASN A 46 7.46 10.65 -27.51
N SER A 47 6.69 11.19 -28.44
CA SER A 47 6.87 12.58 -28.90
C SER A 47 5.98 13.61 -28.18
N HIS A 48 5.36 13.29 -27.03
CA HIS A 48 4.18 14.04 -26.57
C HIS A 48 4.25 14.79 -25.23
N ASN A 49 5.41 15.08 -24.65
CA ASN A 49 5.43 15.80 -23.35
C ASN A 49 4.70 17.17 -23.38
N ALA A 50 4.78 17.92 -24.48
CA ALA A 50 4.02 19.17 -24.65
C ALA A 50 2.53 18.91 -24.92
N ASN A 51 2.22 17.97 -25.83
CA ASN A 51 0.84 17.62 -26.20
C ASN A 51 0.04 17.01 -25.05
N ASP A 52 0.69 16.23 -24.16
CA ASP A 52 0.04 15.63 -22.99
C ASP A 52 -0.37 16.69 -21.97
N LEU A 53 0.49 17.68 -21.72
CA LEU A 53 0.17 18.80 -20.81
C LEU A 53 -0.90 19.71 -21.39
N GLU A 54 -0.83 19.99 -22.68
CA GLU A 54 -1.86 20.76 -23.38
C GLU A 54 -3.20 20.03 -23.34
N PHE A 55 -3.23 18.73 -23.66
CA PHE A 55 -4.39 17.87 -23.50
C PHE A 55 -4.95 17.87 -22.07
N LEU A 56 -4.09 17.79 -21.06
CA LEU A 56 -4.50 17.83 -19.65
C LEU A 56 -5.06 19.20 -19.23
N ARG A 57 -4.56 20.30 -19.81
CA ARG A 57 -5.09 21.66 -19.61
C ARG A 57 -6.46 21.79 -20.25
N THR A 58 -6.61 21.36 -21.50
CA THR A 58 -7.90 21.27 -22.19
C THR A 58 -8.89 20.44 -21.38
N LEU A 59 -8.50 19.26 -20.90
CA LEU A 59 -9.31 18.42 -20.02
C LEU A 59 -9.67 19.07 -18.68
N LYS A 60 -8.85 19.98 -18.14
CA LYS A 60 -9.14 20.71 -16.90
C LYS A 60 -10.13 21.87 -17.11
N GLU A 61 -10.08 22.49 -18.28
CA GLU A 61 -10.78 23.75 -18.59
C GLU A 61 -12.10 23.55 -19.33
N GLU A 62 -12.22 22.48 -20.11
CA GLU A 62 -13.44 22.18 -20.87
C GLU A 62 -14.67 22.02 -19.96
N ASN A 63 -15.81 22.53 -20.44
CA ASN A 63 -17.13 22.29 -19.86
C ASN A 63 -17.57 20.85 -20.18
N HIS A 64 -16.96 19.90 -19.48
CA HIS A 64 -17.34 18.49 -19.56
C HIS A 64 -18.79 18.28 -19.13
N GLU A 65 -19.38 17.17 -19.59
CA GLU A 65 -20.71 16.73 -19.17
C GLU A 65 -20.90 16.86 -17.64
N PRO A 66 -22.11 17.16 -17.15
CA PRO A 66 -22.35 17.42 -15.72
C PRO A 66 -21.80 16.34 -14.77
N ARG A 67 -21.77 15.07 -15.21
CA ARG A 67 -21.21 13.95 -14.43
C ARG A 67 -19.71 14.07 -14.12
N TYR A 68 -18.95 14.84 -14.92
CA TYR A 68 -17.51 15.03 -14.77
C TYR A 68 -17.13 16.33 -14.07
N LYS A 69 -18.05 17.31 -13.99
CA LYS A 69 -17.83 18.62 -13.36
C LYS A 69 -17.33 18.56 -11.91
N ARG A 70 -17.72 17.53 -11.15
CA ARG A 70 -17.24 17.33 -9.77
C ARG A 70 -15.75 16.94 -9.68
N TYR A 71 -15.20 16.34 -10.72
CA TYR A 71 -13.81 15.91 -10.74
C TYR A 71 -12.88 17.04 -11.15
N THR A 72 -13.31 17.95 -12.01
CA THR A 72 -12.49 19.11 -12.42
C THR A 72 -12.11 19.96 -11.20
N THR A 73 -13.02 20.19 -10.25
CA THR A 73 -12.69 20.87 -8.97
C THR A 73 -11.59 20.17 -8.19
N LYS A 74 -11.64 18.83 -8.11
CA LYS A 74 -10.60 18.04 -7.40
C LYS A 74 -9.28 18.03 -8.17
N LEU A 75 -9.31 18.04 -9.49
CA LEU A 75 -8.12 18.10 -10.33
C LEU A 75 -7.45 19.48 -10.28
N LYS A 76 -8.21 20.56 -10.02
CA LYS A 76 -7.66 21.91 -9.83
C LYS A 76 -6.76 22.02 -8.60
N SER A 77 -6.97 21.22 -7.56
CA SER A 77 -6.08 21.20 -6.39
C SER A 77 -4.85 20.31 -6.57
N ILE A 78 -4.68 19.66 -7.74
CA ILE A 78 -3.51 18.84 -8.08
C ILE A 78 -2.58 19.67 -8.97
N THR A 79 -1.31 19.75 -8.58
CA THR A 79 -0.23 20.40 -9.35
C THR A 79 -0.10 19.80 -10.74
N GLU A 80 0.35 20.58 -11.72
CA GLU A 80 0.55 20.07 -13.10
C GLU A 80 1.47 18.85 -13.16
N ASP A 81 2.57 18.86 -12.39
CA ASP A 81 3.52 17.73 -12.34
C ASP A 81 2.89 16.43 -11.83
N ASP A 82 2.20 16.47 -10.68
CA ASP A 82 1.47 15.30 -10.13
C ASP A 82 0.36 14.83 -11.09
N LEU A 83 -0.31 15.75 -11.79
CA LEU A 83 -1.32 15.38 -12.78
C LEU A 83 -0.69 14.65 -13.98
N LEU A 84 0.44 15.16 -14.48
CA LEU A 84 1.19 14.53 -15.56
C LEU A 84 1.72 13.16 -15.14
N GLU A 85 2.19 13.01 -13.91
CA GLU A 85 2.60 11.71 -13.36
C GLU A 85 1.41 10.73 -13.31
N ARG A 86 0.24 11.17 -12.85
CA ARG A 86 -0.98 10.36 -12.83
C ARG A 86 -1.40 9.94 -14.24
N PHE A 87 -1.33 10.85 -15.20
CA PHE A 87 -1.62 10.55 -16.60
C PHE A 87 -0.66 9.50 -17.18
N ARG A 88 0.65 9.69 -16.96
CA ARG A 88 1.68 8.71 -17.32
C ARG A 88 1.48 7.38 -16.61
N ASN A 89 0.92 7.36 -15.40
CA ASN A 89 0.58 6.11 -14.72
C ASN A 89 -0.52 5.34 -15.45
N LEU A 90 -1.53 6.02 -15.98
CA LEU A 90 -2.57 5.39 -16.83
C LEU A 90 -1.96 4.78 -18.10
N GLN A 91 -1.06 5.53 -18.75
CA GLN A 91 -0.31 5.05 -19.92
C GLN A 91 0.52 3.80 -19.60
N LYS A 92 1.30 3.82 -18.51
CA LYS A 92 2.12 2.68 -18.07
C LYS A 92 1.30 1.45 -17.70
N CYS A 93 0.06 1.65 -17.24
CA CYS A 93 -0.87 0.57 -16.95
C CYS A 93 -1.66 0.12 -18.20
N TYR A 94 -1.40 0.70 -19.38
CA TYR A 94 -2.06 0.39 -20.65
C TYR A 94 -3.58 0.48 -20.55
N VAL A 95 -4.07 1.45 -19.79
CA VAL A 95 -5.51 1.73 -19.71
C VAL A 95 -5.94 2.19 -21.09
N VAL A 96 -6.81 1.44 -21.76
CA VAL A 96 -7.38 1.88 -23.04
C VAL A 96 -8.17 3.16 -22.80
N ASN A 97 -8.24 4.05 -23.79
CA ASN A 97 -8.94 5.35 -23.74
C ASN A 97 -8.56 6.27 -22.57
N TYR A 98 -7.30 6.19 -22.11
CA TYR A 98 -6.75 7.05 -21.05
C TYR A 98 -6.70 8.54 -21.44
N ASP A 99 -6.70 8.83 -22.74
CA ASP A 99 -6.68 10.13 -23.40
C ASP A 99 -8.10 10.64 -23.72
N SER A 100 -9.08 10.27 -22.91
CA SER A 100 -10.47 10.74 -23.03
C SER A 100 -10.96 11.38 -21.74
N ALA A 101 -12.10 12.09 -21.80
CA ALA A 101 -12.76 12.65 -20.61
C ALA A 101 -13.16 11.56 -19.58
N GLU A 102 -13.27 10.29 -20.00
CA GLU A 102 -13.50 9.17 -19.08
C GLU A 102 -12.30 8.92 -18.13
N SER A 103 -11.13 9.48 -18.40
CA SER A 103 -9.98 9.36 -17.51
C SER A 103 -10.05 10.32 -16.31
N LEU A 104 -10.83 11.41 -16.38
CA LEU A 104 -10.89 12.45 -15.33
C LEU A 104 -11.16 11.88 -13.93
N PRO A 105 -12.13 10.96 -13.74
CA PRO A 105 -12.38 10.38 -12.42
C PRO A 105 -11.26 9.47 -11.93
N LEU A 106 -10.42 8.94 -12.84
CA LEU A 106 -9.25 8.11 -12.52
C LEU A 106 -8.05 8.98 -12.14
N LEU A 107 -7.81 10.08 -12.87
CA LEU A 107 -6.78 11.06 -12.53
C LEU A 107 -6.99 11.65 -11.13
N ALA A 108 -8.25 11.80 -10.72
CA ALA A 108 -8.60 12.23 -9.37
C ALA A 108 -8.36 11.18 -8.27
N LYS A 109 -7.94 9.95 -8.62
CA LYS A 109 -7.59 8.87 -7.68
C LYS A 109 -6.08 8.73 -7.56
N HIS A 110 -5.62 8.17 -6.44
CA HIS A 110 -4.20 7.90 -6.24
C HIS A 110 -3.70 6.85 -7.26
N PRO A 111 -2.52 7.03 -7.90
CA PRO A 111 -1.98 6.13 -8.92
C PRO A 111 -1.98 4.65 -8.52
N PHE A 112 -1.52 4.34 -7.30
CA PHE A 112 -1.54 2.99 -6.74
C PHE A 112 -2.92 2.32 -6.76
N THR A 113 -4.01 3.09 -6.58
CA THR A 113 -5.37 2.53 -6.64
C THR A 113 -5.71 2.07 -8.05
N ILE A 114 -5.26 2.80 -9.08
CA ILE A 114 -5.52 2.44 -10.48
C ILE A 114 -4.71 1.22 -10.87
N ARG A 115 -3.40 1.24 -10.62
CA ARG A 115 -2.51 0.10 -10.87
C ARG A 115 -3.05 -1.18 -10.25
N ASN A 116 -3.43 -1.13 -8.97
CA ASN A 116 -4.00 -2.28 -8.27
C ASN A 116 -5.30 -2.78 -8.92
N ARG A 117 -6.19 -1.90 -9.41
CA ARG A 117 -7.40 -2.31 -10.14
C ARG A 117 -7.08 -2.98 -11.47
N VAL A 118 -6.09 -2.47 -12.20
CA VAL A 118 -5.64 -3.08 -13.46
C VAL A 118 -5.07 -4.47 -13.20
N GLU A 119 -4.17 -4.60 -12.23
CA GLU A 119 -3.60 -5.89 -11.82
C GLU A 119 -4.70 -6.88 -11.40
N LEU A 120 -5.70 -6.44 -10.66
CA LEU A 120 -6.83 -7.27 -10.24
C LEU A 120 -7.64 -7.84 -11.40
N LEU A 121 -7.95 -7.02 -12.40
CA LEU A 121 -8.66 -7.46 -13.59
C LEU A 121 -7.79 -8.38 -14.44
N TRP A 122 -6.50 -8.09 -14.54
CA TRP A 122 -5.55 -8.92 -15.26
C TRP A 122 -5.37 -10.31 -14.61
N GLU A 123 -5.24 -10.37 -13.29
CA GLU A 123 -5.20 -11.62 -12.52
C GLU A 123 -6.46 -12.47 -12.74
N ALA A 124 -7.61 -11.83 -12.94
CA ALA A 124 -8.87 -12.49 -13.25
C ALA A 124 -8.99 -12.94 -14.72
N GLY A 125 -7.99 -12.69 -15.56
CA GLY A 125 -7.97 -13.09 -16.97
C GLY A 125 -8.71 -12.13 -17.90
N PHE A 126 -8.93 -10.87 -17.50
CA PHE A 126 -9.46 -9.86 -18.41
C PHE A 126 -8.52 -9.67 -19.61
N GLN A 127 -9.13 -9.43 -20.77
CA GLN A 127 -8.39 -9.08 -21.97
C GLN A 127 -7.75 -7.69 -21.80
N PRO A 128 -6.42 -7.52 -22.04
CA PRO A 128 -5.74 -6.25 -21.83
C PRO A 128 -6.35 -5.08 -22.63
N ASP A 129 -6.77 -5.32 -23.87
CA ASP A 129 -7.43 -4.34 -24.75
C ASP A 129 -8.86 -3.98 -24.32
N LYS A 130 -9.39 -4.64 -23.27
CA LYS A 130 -10.70 -4.34 -22.69
C LYS A 130 -10.61 -3.63 -21.35
N ILE A 131 -9.42 -3.37 -20.82
CA ILE A 131 -9.28 -2.61 -19.57
C ILE A 131 -9.32 -1.11 -19.89
N THR A 132 -10.53 -0.57 -20.02
CA THR A 132 -10.79 0.85 -20.34
C THR A 132 -10.92 1.72 -19.10
N ALA A 133 -10.85 3.04 -19.27
CA ALA A 133 -11.10 3.99 -18.20
C ALA A 133 -12.50 3.80 -17.58
N SER A 134 -13.53 3.60 -18.41
CA SER A 134 -14.91 3.33 -17.96
C SER A 134 -15.03 2.09 -17.07
N ILE A 135 -14.35 0.99 -17.42
CA ILE A 135 -14.32 -0.24 -16.62
C ILE A 135 -13.65 0.00 -15.27
N LEU A 136 -12.52 0.71 -15.26
CA LEU A 136 -11.80 1.03 -14.03
C LEU A 136 -12.58 1.99 -13.12
N GLN A 137 -13.37 2.91 -13.68
CA GLN A 137 -14.28 3.75 -12.91
C GLN A 137 -15.36 2.91 -12.22
N LYS A 138 -15.98 2.00 -12.97
CA LYS A 138 -17.04 1.08 -12.52
C LYS A 138 -16.50 -0.20 -11.86
N TYR A 139 -15.23 -0.21 -11.46
CA TYR A 139 -14.53 -1.38 -10.94
C TYR A 139 -15.35 -2.17 -9.91
N LEU A 140 -15.95 -1.50 -8.92
CA LEU A 140 -16.75 -2.19 -7.88
C LEU A 140 -17.97 -2.89 -8.48
N THR A 141 -18.65 -2.28 -9.45
CA THR A 141 -19.75 -2.92 -10.18
C THR A 141 -19.25 -4.12 -10.96
N ILE A 142 -18.09 -4.02 -11.62
CA ILE A 142 -17.50 -5.09 -12.43
C ILE A 142 -17.13 -6.30 -11.59
N VAL A 143 -16.45 -6.13 -10.46
CA VAL A 143 -16.03 -7.27 -9.62
C VAL A 143 -17.17 -7.95 -8.89
N ASN A 144 -18.32 -7.28 -8.74
CA ASN A 144 -19.53 -7.86 -8.17
C ASN A 144 -20.42 -8.56 -9.21
N ARG A 145 -20.02 -8.62 -10.48
CA ARG A 145 -20.76 -9.39 -11.50
C ARG A 145 -20.38 -10.87 -11.44
N PRO A 146 -21.33 -11.78 -11.72
CA PRO A 146 -21.04 -13.18 -11.98
C PRO A 146 -20.03 -13.37 -13.12
N ILE A 147 -19.17 -14.37 -13.03
CA ILE A 147 -18.15 -14.64 -14.05
C ILE A 147 -18.78 -14.90 -15.44
N TYR A 148 -19.92 -15.60 -15.49
CA TYR A 148 -20.58 -15.89 -16.77
C TYR A 148 -20.98 -14.61 -17.52
N GLU A 149 -21.37 -13.53 -16.81
CA GLU A 149 -21.72 -12.26 -17.44
C GLU A 149 -20.50 -11.54 -18.01
N LEU A 150 -19.40 -11.56 -17.27
CA LEU A 150 -18.12 -10.99 -17.71
C LEU A 150 -17.60 -11.71 -18.96
N LYS A 151 -17.78 -13.04 -19.01
CA LYS A 151 -17.47 -13.84 -20.21
C LYS A 151 -18.42 -13.54 -21.37
N LYS A 152 -19.72 -13.46 -21.13
CA LYS A 152 -20.74 -13.12 -22.16
C LYS A 152 -20.46 -11.76 -22.81
N GLN A 153 -19.94 -10.80 -22.03
CA GLN A 153 -19.52 -9.49 -22.53
C GLN A 153 -18.13 -9.49 -23.18
N MET A 154 -17.47 -10.65 -23.28
CA MET A 154 -16.11 -10.81 -23.79
C MET A 154 -15.07 -9.96 -23.05
N LEU A 155 -15.33 -9.60 -21.80
CA LEU A 155 -14.34 -8.95 -20.94
C LEU A 155 -13.28 -9.96 -20.48
N ILE A 156 -13.73 -11.19 -20.23
CA ILE A 156 -12.90 -12.38 -20.01
C ILE A 156 -13.16 -13.34 -21.17
N PRO A 157 -12.13 -13.94 -21.80
CA PRO A 157 -12.34 -14.93 -22.85
C PRO A 157 -13.16 -16.14 -22.36
N GLN A 158 -14.00 -16.71 -23.23
CA GLN A 158 -14.89 -17.82 -22.87
C GLN A 158 -14.15 -19.04 -22.33
N ASN A 159 -12.99 -19.35 -22.92
CA ASN A 159 -12.14 -20.48 -22.59
C ASN A 159 -11.27 -20.27 -21.34
N VAL A 160 -11.21 -19.07 -20.77
CA VAL A 160 -10.40 -18.82 -19.57
C VAL A 160 -11.12 -19.35 -18.33
N ASP A 161 -10.51 -20.31 -17.64
CA ASP A 161 -10.88 -20.64 -16.28
C ASP A 161 -10.33 -19.57 -15.33
N VAL A 162 -11.22 -18.72 -14.81
CA VAL A 162 -10.84 -17.55 -14.01
C VAL A 162 -10.14 -17.96 -12.71
N MET A 163 -10.57 -19.07 -12.11
CA MET A 163 -9.99 -19.55 -10.86
C MET A 163 -8.56 -20.01 -11.07
N THR A 164 -8.36 -20.91 -12.03
CA THR A 164 -7.04 -21.42 -12.45
C THR A 164 -6.13 -20.28 -12.88
N HIS A 165 -6.68 -19.25 -13.53
CA HIS A 165 -5.90 -18.07 -13.92
C HIS A 165 -5.42 -17.26 -12.70
N ILE A 166 -6.31 -16.96 -11.74
CA ILE A 166 -5.94 -16.24 -10.52
C ILE A 166 -4.91 -17.03 -9.71
N LEU A 167 -5.02 -18.35 -9.70
CA LEU A 167 -4.11 -19.22 -8.95
C LEU A 167 -2.67 -19.18 -9.45
N LYS A 168 -2.41 -18.75 -10.68
CA LYS A 168 -1.03 -18.51 -11.15
C LYS A 168 -0.31 -17.41 -10.36
N PHE A 169 -1.06 -16.59 -9.64
CA PHE A 169 -0.56 -15.47 -8.84
C PHE A 169 -0.53 -15.77 -7.35
N VAL A 170 -0.91 -16.97 -6.91
CA VAL A 170 -0.83 -17.38 -5.51
C VAL A 170 -0.18 -18.74 -5.42
N ASP A 171 0.67 -18.94 -4.40
CA ASP A 171 1.28 -20.25 -4.17
C ASP A 171 0.29 -21.18 -3.44
N LEU A 172 -0.79 -21.54 -4.14
CA LEU A 172 -1.88 -22.37 -3.62
C LEU A 172 -2.17 -23.53 -4.59
N GLU A 173 -1.99 -24.75 -4.09
CA GLU A 173 -2.26 -25.96 -4.87
C GLU A 173 -3.78 -26.24 -5.00
N PRO A 174 -4.19 -26.96 -6.06
CA PRO A 174 -5.61 -27.14 -6.35
C PRO A 174 -6.47 -27.80 -5.27
N GLN A 175 -5.90 -28.70 -4.49
CA GLN A 175 -6.66 -29.41 -3.45
C GLN A 175 -7.13 -28.52 -2.28
N PHE A 176 -6.70 -27.26 -2.21
CA PHE A 176 -7.06 -26.34 -1.13
C PHE A 176 -8.24 -25.41 -1.49
N TYR A 177 -9.00 -25.73 -2.54
CA TYR A 177 -10.13 -24.91 -2.99
C TYR A 177 -11.35 -24.99 -2.08
N PRO A 178 -11.95 -23.84 -1.70
CA PRO A 178 -13.27 -23.78 -1.10
C PRO A 178 -14.37 -24.27 -2.05
N GLU A 179 -15.27 -25.13 -1.59
CA GLU A 179 -16.41 -25.66 -2.38
C GLU A 179 -17.37 -24.56 -2.88
N GLU A 180 -17.43 -23.43 -2.17
CA GLU A 180 -18.19 -22.21 -2.50
C GLU A 180 -17.87 -21.66 -3.90
N MET A 181 -16.75 -22.09 -4.50
CA MET A 181 -16.28 -21.68 -5.83
C MET A 181 -16.99 -22.38 -7.00
N LEU A 182 -17.80 -23.41 -6.75
CA LEU A 182 -18.48 -24.20 -7.79
C LEU A 182 -19.83 -23.61 -8.23
N ASP A 183 -20.29 -22.54 -7.56
CA ASP A 183 -21.54 -21.88 -7.92
C ASP A 183 -21.40 -21.05 -9.21
N ARG A 184 -22.28 -21.30 -10.18
CA ARG A 184 -22.36 -20.54 -11.44
C ARG A 184 -22.72 -19.07 -11.21
N SER A 185 -23.36 -18.74 -10.08
CA SER A 185 -23.69 -17.37 -9.68
C SER A 185 -22.50 -16.61 -9.05
N ALA A 186 -21.37 -17.31 -8.79
CA ALA A 186 -20.23 -16.74 -8.11
C ALA A 186 -19.69 -15.50 -8.84
N THR A 187 -19.59 -14.42 -8.08
CA THR A 187 -19.02 -13.16 -8.56
C THR A 187 -17.49 -13.20 -8.48
N LEU A 188 -16.82 -12.37 -9.28
CA LEU A 188 -15.36 -12.27 -9.23
C LEU A 188 -14.86 -11.93 -7.81
N LEU A 189 -15.57 -11.07 -7.09
CA LEU A 189 -15.23 -10.70 -5.72
C LEU A 189 -15.32 -11.89 -4.76
N ILE A 190 -16.35 -12.74 -4.89
CA ILE A 190 -16.52 -13.93 -4.03
C ILE A 190 -15.37 -14.90 -4.26
N ILE A 191 -15.10 -15.24 -5.53
CA ILE A 191 -13.99 -16.14 -5.91
C ILE A 191 -12.68 -15.61 -5.34
N ARG A 192 -12.37 -14.33 -5.54
CA ARG A 192 -11.14 -13.72 -5.03
C ARG A 192 -11.04 -13.76 -3.51
N LYS A 193 -12.13 -13.47 -2.78
CA LYS A 193 -12.14 -13.54 -1.32
C LYS A 193 -11.87 -14.96 -0.83
N SER A 194 -12.48 -15.96 -1.47
CA SER A 194 -12.29 -17.35 -1.10
C SER A 194 -10.86 -17.83 -1.41
N ILE A 195 -10.26 -17.44 -2.54
CA ILE A 195 -8.83 -17.70 -2.83
C ILE A 195 -7.93 -17.00 -1.80
N LEU A 196 -8.18 -15.73 -1.49
CA LEU A 196 -7.39 -14.98 -0.52
C LEU A 196 -7.42 -15.61 0.88
N ARG A 197 -8.59 -16.08 1.33
CA ARG A 197 -8.70 -16.78 2.63
C ARG A 197 -7.89 -18.07 2.64
N ALA A 198 -8.00 -18.89 1.58
CA ALA A 198 -7.25 -20.13 1.46
C ALA A 198 -5.72 -19.87 1.43
N PHE A 199 -5.30 -18.85 0.67
CA PHE A 199 -3.92 -18.40 0.62
C PHE A 199 -3.40 -17.93 1.99
N LEU A 200 -4.13 -17.07 2.68
CA LEU A 200 -3.74 -16.56 3.99
C LEU A 200 -3.72 -17.66 5.06
N LYS A 201 -4.67 -18.60 5.02
CA LYS A 201 -4.68 -19.79 5.88
C LYS A 201 -3.43 -20.64 5.64
N ARG A 202 -3.05 -20.90 4.38
CA ARG A 202 -1.87 -21.72 4.09
C ARG A 202 -0.55 -21.02 4.42
N LYS A 203 -0.42 -19.73 4.08
CA LYS A 203 0.83 -18.99 4.28
C LYS A 203 1.07 -18.58 5.73
N PHE A 204 0.01 -18.30 6.50
CA PHE A 204 0.13 -17.73 7.86
C PHE A 204 -0.63 -18.51 8.94
N ASP A 205 -1.21 -19.67 8.64
CA ASP A 205 -2.02 -20.46 9.58
C ASP A 205 -3.14 -19.66 10.27
N LEU A 206 -3.77 -18.75 9.53
CA LEU A 206 -4.89 -17.94 10.03
C LEU A 206 -6.18 -18.77 10.04
N ASN A 207 -6.86 -18.79 11.18
CA ASN A 207 -8.11 -19.53 11.33
C ASN A 207 -9.31 -18.69 10.86
N TYR A 208 -10.49 -19.32 10.72
CA TYR A 208 -11.68 -18.61 10.22
C TYR A 208 -12.11 -17.45 11.13
N GLN A 209 -11.91 -17.53 12.45
CA GLN A 209 -12.24 -16.45 13.39
C GLN A 209 -11.33 -15.22 13.18
N ASP A 210 -10.03 -15.43 12.96
CA ASP A 210 -9.07 -14.38 12.58
C ASP A 210 -9.51 -13.64 11.30
N LEU A 211 -10.18 -14.38 10.40
CA LEU A 211 -10.65 -13.90 9.10
C LEU A 211 -12.07 -13.28 9.14
N LYS A 212 -12.91 -13.59 10.15
CA LYS A 212 -14.33 -13.22 10.21
C LYS A 212 -14.60 -11.91 10.95
N ASP A 213 -13.87 -11.65 12.04
CA ASP A 213 -14.24 -10.59 12.99
C ASP A 213 -13.64 -9.21 12.68
N GLY A 214 -12.96 -9.06 11.53
CA GLY A 214 -12.25 -7.82 11.20
C GLY A 214 -11.08 -7.51 12.14
N GLY A 215 -10.79 -8.41 13.09
CA GLY A 215 -9.75 -8.29 14.12
C GLY A 215 -8.34 -8.09 13.55
N GLN A 216 -8.15 -8.36 12.25
CA GLN A 216 -6.90 -8.08 11.54
C GLN A 216 -7.08 -7.30 10.22
N ASN A 217 -8.03 -6.35 10.09
CA ASN A 217 -8.12 -5.44 8.92
C ASN A 217 -8.06 -6.12 7.52
N ILE A 218 -8.37 -7.42 7.41
CA ILE A 218 -8.31 -8.22 6.17
C ILE A 218 -9.24 -7.68 5.09
N THR A 219 -10.26 -6.91 5.48
CA THR A 219 -11.15 -6.17 4.58
C THR A 219 -10.37 -5.28 3.59
N ARG A 220 -9.21 -4.76 4.01
CA ARG A 220 -8.31 -3.96 3.15
C ARG A 220 -7.63 -4.78 2.05
N LEU A 221 -7.54 -6.09 2.22
CA LEU A 221 -6.94 -7.03 1.26
C LEU A 221 -7.94 -7.53 0.21
N TRP A 222 -9.25 -7.46 0.46
CA TRP A 222 -10.27 -7.96 -0.48
C TRP A 222 -10.18 -7.35 -1.87
N ASN A 223 -9.74 -6.10 -1.95
CA ASN A 223 -9.55 -5.36 -3.19
C ASN A 223 -8.05 -5.13 -3.46
N LYS A 224 -7.18 -6.06 -3.09
CA LYS A 224 -5.75 -6.04 -3.41
C LYS A 224 -5.40 -7.14 -4.39
N SER A 225 -4.57 -6.79 -5.38
CA SER A 225 -4.03 -7.76 -6.32
C SER A 225 -3.12 -8.73 -5.56
N PHE A 226 -3.11 -10.00 -5.98
CA PHE A 226 -2.19 -10.99 -5.42
C PHE A 226 -0.74 -10.66 -5.75
N THR A 227 -0.51 -10.00 -6.89
CA THR A 227 0.78 -9.41 -7.27
C THR A 227 1.28 -8.42 -6.22
N THR A 228 0.43 -7.47 -5.81
CA THR A 228 0.76 -6.51 -4.74
C THR A 228 0.96 -7.21 -3.40
N ILE A 229 0.09 -8.16 -3.05
CA ILE A 229 0.19 -8.92 -1.80
C ILE A 229 1.53 -9.65 -1.73
N ASN A 230 1.88 -10.43 -2.77
CA ASN A 230 3.13 -11.18 -2.83
C ASN A 230 4.36 -10.27 -2.81
N ARG A 231 4.31 -9.12 -3.50
CA ARG A 231 5.40 -8.14 -3.45
C ARG A 231 5.59 -7.59 -2.04
N ASN A 232 4.51 -7.28 -1.32
CA ASN A 232 4.62 -6.87 0.08
C ASN A 232 5.15 -8.00 0.97
N ILE A 233 4.73 -9.26 0.76
CA ILE A 233 5.27 -10.41 1.50
C ILE A 233 6.79 -10.48 1.32
N ARG A 234 7.28 -10.51 0.07
CA ARG A 234 8.71 -10.56 -0.24
C ARG A 234 9.46 -9.37 0.35
N LEU A 235 8.96 -8.16 0.15
CA LEU A 235 9.60 -6.95 0.67
C LEU A 235 9.71 -6.98 2.21
N ILE A 236 8.69 -7.48 2.90
CA ILE A 236 8.66 -7.53 4.36
C ILE A 236 9.51 -8.70 4.91
N GLU A 237 9.46 -9.87 4.28
CA GLU A 237 10.23 -11.05 4.70
C GLU A 237 11.73 -10.86 4.36
N ASP A 238 12.04 -10.47 3.12
CA ASP A 238 13.40 -10.48 2.57
C ASP A 238 14.17 -9.18 2.86
N GLU A 239 13.52 -8.01 2.73
CA GLU A 239 14.22 -6.73 2.91
C GLU A 239 14.03 -6.12 4.30
N VAL A 240 12.83 -6.17 4.87
CA VAL A 240 12.63 -5.74 6.27
C VAL A 240 13.16 -6.79 7.26
N GLY A 241 13.25 -8.06 6.85
CA GLY A 241 13.68 -9.15 7.73
C GLY A 241 12.63 -9.50 8.79
N MET A 242 11.35 -9.26 8.52
CA MET A 242 10.30 -9.46 9.50
C MET A 242 9.94 -10.93 9.66
N PRO A 243 9.96 -11.48 10.89
CA PRO A 243 9.54 -12.85 11.13
C PRO A 243 8.08 -13.07 10.70
N VAL A 244 7.80 -14.25 10.13
CA VAL A 244 6.45 -14.65 9.67
C VAL A 244 5.41 -14.49 10.78
N GLU A 245 5.76 -14.82 12.03
CA GLU A 245 4.87 -14.65 13.19
C GLU A 245 4.49 -13.19 13.46
N THR A 246 5.42 -12.25 13.24
CA THR A 246 5.16 -10.81 13.36
C THR A 246 4.28 -10.34 12.21
N LEU A 247 4.57 -10.79 10.97
CA LEU A 247 3.76 -10.48 9.80
C LEU A 247 2.33 -11.03 9.92
N ARG A 248 2.16 -12.23 10.46
CA ARG A 248 0.87 -12.86 10.76
C ARG A 248 0.01 -11.98 11.67
N ARG A 249 0.60 -11.33 12.68
CA ARG A 249 -0.12 -10.40 13.56
C ARG A 249 -0.38 -9.03 12.92
N ASN A 250 0.23 -8.77 11.76
CA ASN A 250 0.20 -7.49 11.06
C ASN A 250 -0.20 -7.65 9.58
N VAL A 251 -1.12 -8.55 9.23
CA VAL A 251 -1.52 -8.81 7.83
C VAL A 251 -2.04 -7.58 7.07
N TYR A 252 -2.42 -6.50 7.76
CA TYR A 252 -2.74 -5.23 7.11
C TYR A 252 -1.57 -4.65 6.29
N LEU A 253 -0.34 -5.06 6.58
CA LEU A 253 0.86 -4.66 5.83
C LEU A 253 0.85 -5.19 4.39
N LEU A 254 0.15 -6.30 4.15
CA LEU A 254 0.02 -6.87 2.80
C LEU A 254 -0.80 -5.97 1.86
N ALA A 255 -1.51 -4.99 2.40
CA ALA A 255 -2.34 -4.03 1.65
C ALA A 255 -1.59 -2.75 1.24
N LEU A 256 -0.34 -2.58 1.68
CA LEU A 256 0.43 -1.34 1.50
C LEU A 256 0.82 -1.11 0.04
N ASN A 257 1.24 0.12 -0.25
CA ASN A 257 1.91 0.44 -1.51
C ASN A 257 3.39 0.01 -1.40
N PRO A 258 3.83 -1.06 -2.08
CA PRO A 258 5.19 -1.57 -1.94
C PRO A 258 6.25 -0.52 -2.30
N ALA A 259 5.97 0.32 -3.32
CA ALA A 259 6.89 1.39 -3.74
C ALA A 259 7.16 2.42 -2.61
N ASN A 260 6.18 2.67 -1.74
CA ASN A 260 6.39 3.56 -0.59
C ASN A 260 7.29 2.91 0.46
N THR A 261 7.10 1.63 0.75
CA THR A 261 7.96 0.89 1.68
C THR A 261 9.39 0.80 1.15
N GLU A 262 9.57 0.51 -0.14
CA GLU A 262 10.89 0.56 -0.81
C GLU A 262 11.55 1.94 -0.67
N THR A 263 10.77 3.01 -0.88
CA THR A 263 11.25 4.39 -0.70
C THR A 263 11.65 4.66 0.75
N ILE A 264 10.89 4.18 1.73
CA ILE A 264 11.23 4.31 3.16
C ILE A 264 12.58 3.63 3.45
N LEU A 265 12.76 2.38 3.03
CA LEU A 265 14.00 1.63 3.25
C LEU A 265 15.21 2.30 2.57
N ARG A 266 14.99 2.88 1.39
CA ARG A 266 16.03 3.58 0.64
C ARG A 266 16.42 4.91 1.30
N GLU A 267 15.46 5.72 1.73
CA GLU A 267 15.69 7.12 2.09
C GLU A 267 15.76 7.37 3.61
N VAL A 268 15.02 6.60 4.41
CA VAL A 268 15.02 6.73 5.86
C VAL A 268 15.95 5.67 6.43
N LYS A 269 17.15 6.07 6.86
CA LYS A 269 18.14 5.13 7.42
C LYS A 269 17.97 4.90 8.91
N MET A 270 17.66 5.96 9.64
CA MET A 270 17.57 5.94 11.09
C MET A 270 16.25 6.55 11.55
N VAL A 271 15.69 5.97 12.61
CA VAL A 271 14.55 6.51 13.35
C VAL A 271 15.00 6.69 14.79
N GLY A 272 15.52 7.88 15.09
CA GLY A 272 16.27 8.09 16.34
C GLY A 272 17.67 7.47 16.24
N ASP A 273 18.03 6.66 17.23
CA ASP A 273 19.26 5.85 17.26
C ASP A 273 19.09 4.44 16.65
N MET A 274 17.88 4.13 16.14
CA MET A 274 17.53 2.81 15.65
C MET A 274 17.56 2.75 14.12
N ASP A 275 18.24 1.74 13.57
CA ASP A 275 18.18 1.41 12.15
C ASP A 275 16.73 1.18 11.69
N ILE A 276 16.40 1.63 10.47
CA ILE A 276 15.04 1.56 9.94
C ILE A 276 14.48 0.13 9.93
N HIS A 277 15.26 -0.89 9.59
CA HIS A 277 14.78 -2.27 9.57
C HIS A 277 14.39 -2.72 10.99
N THR A 278 15.20 -2.36 11.98
CA THR A 278 14.90 -2.62 13.39
C THR A 278 13.66 -1.86 13.85
N ALA A 279 13.51 -0.59 13.46
CA ALA A 279 12.37 0.25 13.79
C ALA A 279 11.06 -0.28 13.17
N LEU A 280 11.10 -0.74 11.92
CA LEU A 280 9.95 -1.32 11.23
C LEU A 280 9.55 -2.67 11.85
N ASN A 281 10.50 -3.47 12.33
CA ASN A 281 10.21 -4.69 13.08
C ASN A 281 9.56 -4.40 14.44
N ALA A 282 10.12 -3.44 15.19
CA ALA A 282 9.59 -3.04 16.49
C ALA A 282 8.22 -2.37 16.37
N ARG A 283 7.98 -1.62 15.28
CA ARG A 283 6.73 -0.90 15.04
C ARG A 283 6.31 -0.96 13.56
N PRO A 284 5.70 -2.07 13.11
CA PRO A 284 5.36 -2.26 11.69
C PRO A 284 4.42 -1.20 11.11
N LYS A 285 3.57 -0.60 11.96
CA LYS A 285 2.65 0.47 11.57
C LYS A 285 3.35 1.71 10.99
N ILE A 286 4.65 1.90 11.21
CA ILE A 286 5.42 2.98 10.57
C ILE A 286 5.34 2.87 9.03
N MET A 287 5.33 1.66 8.46
CA MET A 287 5.23 1.44 7.01
C MET A 287 3.90 1.95 6.40
N CYS A 288 2.89 2.23 7.23
CA CYS A 288 1.63 2.80 6.76
C CYS A 288 1.73 4.30 6.43
N ASN A 289 2.79 4.98 6.87
CA ASN A 289 3.04 6.39 6.57
C ASN A 289 3.83 6.56 5.27
N THR A 290 3.78 7.75 4.68
CA THR A 290 4.61 8.06 3.51
C THR A 290 6.04 8.38 3.92
N CYS A 291 7.03 8.07 3.06
CA CYS A 291 8.42 8.47 3.29
C CYS A 291 8.55 9.98 3.59
N GLY A 292 7.86 10.81 2.79
CA GLY A 292 7.83 12.27 3.01
C GLY A 292 7.28 12.69 4.37
N ASN A 293 6.29 11.96 4.91
CA ASN A 293 5.77 12.22 6.26
C ASN A 293 6.83 11.92 7.34
N LEU A 294 7.54 10.79 7.21
CA LEU A 294 8.61 10.41 8.14
C LEU A 294 9.75 11.45 8.13
N ASN A 295 10.20 11.86 6.94
CA ASN A 295 11.25 12.87 6.78
C ASN A 295 10.86 14.22 7.39
N LYS A 296 9.60 14.65 7.22
CA LYS A 296 9.10 15.88 7.86
C LYS A 296 9.09 15.78 9.38
N ILE A 297 8.71 14.63 9.93
CA ILE A 297 8.75 14.38 11.38
C ILE A 297 10.19 14.42 11.89
N LEU A 298 11.14 13.77 11.22
CA LEU A 298 12.56 13.79 11.62
C LEU A 298 13.09 15.22 11.71
N LYS A 299 12.89 16.02 10.66
CA LYS A 299 13.29 17.44 10.63
C LYS A 299 12.61 18.27 11.73
N LEU A 300 11.35 17.96 12.04
CA LEU A 300 10.60 18.62 13.09
C LEU A 300 11.18 18.32 14.47
N LEU A 301 11.51 17.07 14.75
CA LEU A 301 12.10 16.68 16.05
C LEU A 301 13.47 17.34 16.24
N GLU A 302 14.29 17.39 15.19
CA GLU A 302 15.57 18.12 15.18
C GLU A 302 15.37 19.60 15.48
N LYS A 303 14.41 20.26 14.82
CA LYS A 303 14.06 21.67 15.09
C LYS A 303 13.64 21.92 16.54
N TYR A 304 12.96 20.97 17.18
CA TYR A 304 12.55 21.06 18.58
C TYR A 304 13.65 20.64 19.56
N GLY A 305 14.87 20.32 19.08
CA GLY A 305 15.98 19.89 19.91
C GLY A 305 15.74 18.57 20.62
N ILE A 306 14.84 17.72 20.10
CA ILE A 306 14.51 16.43 20.71
C ILE A 306 15.60 15.42 20.36
N PRO A 307 16.33 14.87 21.35
CA PRO A 307 17.40 13.92 21.10
C PRO A 307 16.92 12.63 20.43
N PRO A 308 17.72 12.05 19.51
CA PRO A 308 17.36 10.83 18.79
C PRO A 308 17.30 9.57 19.67
N ASN A 309 17.94 9.57 20.84
CA ASN A 309 17.97 8.43 21.78
C ASN A 309 16.71 8.28 22.65
N PHE A 310 15.64 9.05 22.37
CA PHE A 310 14.38 8.97 23.11
C PHE A 310 13.55 7.75 22.66
N ASN A 311 14.01 6.55 23.01
CA ASN A 311 13.50 5.32 22.38
C ASN A 311 12.05 4.98 22.75
N HIS A 312 11.59 5.41 23.94
CA HIS A 312 10.21 5.24 24.38
C HIS A 312 9.30 6.38 23.97
N GLY A 313 8.45 6.13 22.96
CA GLY A 313 7.45 7.07 22.45
C GLY A 313 7.76 7.53 21.02
N LEU A 314 9.05 7.61 20.67
CA LEU A 314 9.51 8.02 19.34
C LEU A 314 8.96 7.14 18.21
N LEU A 315 9.11 5.82 18.29
CA LEU A 315 8.55 4.92 17.26
C LEU A 315 7.03 5.04 17.12
N LYS A 316 6.31 5.33 18.21
CA LYS A 316 4.85 5.52 18.15
C LYS A 316 4.48 6.84 17.46
N LEU A 317 5.30 7.86 17.62
CA LEU A 317 5.12 9.17 16.99
C LEU A 317 5.24 9.06 15.47
N PHE A 318 6.13 8.22 14.95
CA PHE A 318 6.22 7.89 13.53
C PHE A 318 5.04 7.09 12.96
N THR A 319 4.03 6.76 13.77
CA THR A 319 2.74 6.21 13.29
C THR A 319 1.66 7.27 13.11
N LEU A 320 1.97 8.54 13.37
CA LEU A 320 1.08 9.70 13.21
C LEU A 320 1.42 10.49 11.93
N SER A 321 0.52 11.39 11.52
CA SER A 321 0.83 12.37 10.48
C SER A 321 1.72 13.50 11.03
N TYR A 322 2.53 14.09 10.17
CA TYR A 322 3.37 15.24 10.47
C TYR A 322 2.57 16.39 11.11
N GLU A 323 1.39 16.67 10.57
CA GLU A 323 0.49 17.73 11.01
C GLU A 323 -0.02 17.44 12.44
N THR A 324 -0.27 16.17 12.76
CA THR A 324 -0.64 15.77 14.11
C THR A 324 0.53 15.94 15.07
N VAL A 325 1.73 15.51 14.67
CA VAL A 325 2.94 15.65 15.50
C VAL A 325 3.25 17.12 15.75
N LYS A 326 3.27 17.93 14.67
CA LYS A 326 3.52 19.37 14.71
C LYS A 326 2.57 20.07 15.67
N ARG A 327 1.26 19.90 15.47
CA ARG A 327 0.26 20.49 16.35
C ARG A 327 0.46 20.07 17.81
N ARG A 328 0.73 18.80 18.07
CA ARG A 328 0.92 18.30 19.43
C ARG A 328 2.17 18.86 20.09
N LEU A 329 3.26 19.06 19.34
CA LEU A 329 4.48 19.69 19.85
C LEU A 329 4.27 21.19 20.12
N GLU A 330 3.62 21.91 19.20
CA GLU A 330 3.26 23.33 19.39
C GLU A 330 2.39 23.50 20.64
N GLU A 331 1.37 22.66 20.80
CA GLU A 331 0.48 22.66 21.96
C GLU A 331 1.16 22.29 23.30
N LEU A 332 2.41 21.76 23.30
CA LEU A 332 3.18 21.57 24.53
C LEU A 332 3.85 22.87 24.99
N ASP A 333 4.17 23.76 24.04
CA ASP A 333 4.83 25.01 24.34
C ASP A 333 3.89 25.99 25.05
N ASP A 334 2.58 25.85 24.79
CA ASP A 334 1.51 26.61 25.43
C ASP A 334 1.33 26.30 26.93
N VAL A 335 1.90 25.20 27.42
CA VAL A 335 1.76 24.77 28.81
C VAL A 335 3.12 24.84 29.50
N GLU A 336 3.26 25.76 30.45
CA GLU A 336 4.52 26.03 31.17
C GLU A 336 5.14 24.76 31.77
N TYR A 337 4.33 23.90 32.39
CA TYR A 337 4.82 22.64 32.96
C TYR A 337 5.49 21.73 31.91
N PHE A 338 4.95 21.67 30.69
CA PHE A 338 5.53 20.86 29.62
C PHE A 338 6.72 21.55 28.95
N SER A 339 6.69 22.89 28.85
CA SER A 339 7.76 23.66 28.23
C SER A 339 9.09 23.53 29.00
N ILE A 340 9.03 23.49 30.33
CA ILE A 340 10.19 23.26 31.21
C ILE A 340 10.75 21.84 31.05
N ASN A 341 9.90 20.87 30.73
CA ASN A 341 10.25 19.45 30.67
C ASN A 341 10.54 18.92 29.25
N LYS A 342 10.75 19.81 28.26
CA LYS A 342 10.98 19.41 26.84
C LYS A 342 12.20 18.51 26.63
N SER A 343 13.24 18.69 27.44
CA SER A 343 14.46 17.88 27.39
C SER A 343 14.31 16.50 28.06
N HIS A 344 13.16 16.20 28.67
CA HIS A 344 12.96 14.93 29.35
C HIS A 344 12.59 13.81 28.34
N PRO A 345 13.24 12.64 28.35
CA PRO A 345 12.99 11.52 27.41
C PRO A 345 11.53 11.12 27.23
N ARG A 346 10.75 11.23 28.32
CA ARG A 346 9.33 10.89 28.34
C ARG A 346 8.40 11.96 27.76
N ILE A 347 8.90 13.13 27.33
CA ILE A 347 8.06 14.16 26.72
C ILE A 347 7.31 13.62 25.50
N LEU A 348 7.92 12.71 24.74
CA LEU A 348 7.29 12.05 23.59
C LEU A 348 6.11 11.18 23.98
N ASN A 349 6.08 10.62 25.20
CA ASN A 349 4.91 9.90 25.69
C ASN A 349 3.76 10.86 25.99
N ILE A 350 4.05 12.09 26.46
CA ILE A 350 3.05 13.14 26.63
C ILE A 350 2.51 13.56 25.26
N VAL A 351 3.37 13.78 24.26
CA VAL A 351 2.94 14.05 22.86
C VAL A 351 1.97 12.96 22.40
N MET A 352 2.29 11.69 22.63
CA MET A 352 1.42 10.58 22.24
C MET A 352 0.08 10.56 22.99
N ALA A 353 0.07 10.89 24.28
CA ALA A 353 -1.11 10.85 25.15
C ALA A 353 -1.72 12.22 25.47
N GLN A 354 -1.43 13.23 24.64
CA GLN A 354 -1.68 14.64 24.98
C GLN A 354 -3.11 14.94 25.46
N PRO A 355 -4.19 14.43 24.83
CA PRO A 355 -5.55 14.69 25.32
C PRO A 355 -5.77 14.21 26.77
N LYS A 356 -5.18 13.07 27.13
CA LYS A 356 -5.26 12.50 28.47
C LYS A 356 -4.36 13.24 29.45
N ALA A 357 -3.15 13.61 29.02
CA ALA A 357 -2.21 14.36 29.84
C ALA A 357 -2.74 15.75 30.20
N LYS A 358 -3.30 16.49 29.24
CA LYS A 358 -3.95 17.80 29.46
C LYS A 358 -5.13 17.68 30.42
N ARG A 359 -6.00 16.68 30.25
CA ARG A 359 -7.14 16.45 31.16
C ARG A 359 -6.66 16.17 32.59
N ARG A 360 -5.63 15.34 32.76
CA ARG A 360 -5.08 15.02 34.08
C ARG A 360 -4.40 16.21 34.74
N LEU A 361 -3.65 17.00 33.96
CA LEU A 361 -3.02 18.22 34.46
C LEU A 361 -4.09 19.18 34.98
N LYS A 362 -5.15 19.43 34.19
CA LYS A 362 -6.28 20.26 34.61
C LYS A 362 -6.94 19.76 35.90
N ILE A 363 -7.19 18.44 36.02
CA ILE A 363 -7.76 17.87 37.25
C ILE A 363 -6.86 18.12 38.46
N LEU A 364 -5.54 18.02 38.30
CA LEU A 364 -4.58 18.27 39.38
C LEU A 364 -4.55 19.76 39.77
N GLU A 365 -4.56 20.66 38.78
CA GLU A 365 -4.66 22.10 38.98
C GLU A 365 -5.96 22.48 39.72
N ASP A 366 -7.09 21.89 39.31
CA ASP A 366 -8.42 22.13 39.94
C ASP A 366 -8.45 21.70 41.42
N VAL A 367 -7.57 20.78 41.84
CA VAL A 367 -7.43 20.36 43.25
C VAL A 367 -6.17 20.92 43.93
N ASN A 368 -5.52 21.93 43.35
CA ASN A 368 -4.30 22.57 43.85
C ASN A 368 -3.12 21.59 44.06
N LEU A 369 -3.04 20.54 43.26
CA LEU A 369 -1.92 19.61 43.25
C LEU A 369 -1.03 19.84 42.03
N PHE A 370 0.28 19.77 42.23
CA PHE A 370 1.24 19.74 41.13
C PHE A 370 1.60 18.31 40.77
N PRO A 371 1.70 17.97 39.46
CA PRO A 371 2.19 16.66 39.06
C PRO A 371 3.66 16.49 39.47
N GLY A 372 3.91 15.63 40.45
CA GLY A 372 5.27 15.31 40.91
C GLY A 372 6.16 14.62 39.87
N SER A 373 5.58 14.15 38.76
CA SER A 373 6.35 13.68 37.60
C SER A 373 5.49 13.61 36.33
N LEU A 374 6.12 13.60 35.16
CA LEU A 374 5.44 13.33 33.89
C LEU A 374 4.69 11.99 33.88
N ASN A 375 5.14 10.99 34.65
CA ASN A 375 4.49 9.67 34.68
C ASN A 375 3.04 9.72 35.14
N THR A 376 2.76 10.58 36.13
CA THR A 376 1.42 10.78 36.69
C THR A 376 0.41 11.15 35.61
N LEU A 377 0.88 11.81 34.54
CA LEU A 377 0.05 12.31 33.45
C LEU A 377 -0.19 11.26 32.33
N VAL A 378 0.63 10.21 32.24
CA VAL A 378 0.59 9.23 31.13
C VAL A 378 0.25 7.79 31.52
N THR A 379 0.33 7.41 32.80
CA THR A 379 0.04 6.04 33.26
C THR A 379 -1.33 5.53 32.79
N PRO A 380 -1.41 4.33 32.18
CA PRO A 380 -2.68 3.62 32.02
C PRO A 380 -3.36 3.47 33.38
N LYS A 381 -4.69 3.65 33.45
CA LYS A 381 -5.46 3.14 34.59
C LYS A 381 -5.79 1.69 34.28
#